data_AF-A0A7V4U3J7-F1
#
_entry.id   AF-A0A7V4U3J7-F1
#
_cell.length_a   1.000
_cell.length_b   1.000
_cell.length_c   1.000
_cell.angle_alpha   90.00
_cell.angle_beta   90.00
_cell.angle_gamma   90.00
#
_symmetry.space_group_name_H-M   'P 1'
#
loop_
_entity.id
_entity.type
_entity.pdbx_description
1 polymer ?
#
loop_
_entity_poly.entity_id
_entity_poly.type
_entity_poly.pdbx_seq_one_letter_code
_entity_poly.pdbx_strand_id
1 'polypeptide(L)'
;MSSGLSMKKSKFWQKVYDRVIRRLRPRYMGTRPPFPELCLSRLVGVEGNTSIGFDPDIWGLGHRSLSSACPDPSGSKGTDTGFDGLSLRSLSLSKGTVKTALIGFMFLLIACGQQKQADIPADSRLKLANAYTTNGLYQAAVDEYLAYLQNNNPDDTRRANTYYTIANIYFERIKDYEKALEYYFRIKYLYPQSTLQGEVGKRIVSCLERLQRSTDAQRIMQQEAALDKDQAKESRPGAVLAKIGEKEITQGDLDYEIRQLPPYLQEQFKDKKKKLELLKQLIAQELLYDSAKRKGLDKDKEVIEGAFRARKALMTEKMIREELKDEVKIEPADVELYYLAHKDKYAEKDDKSKVIRQKPFEEVSQQAAQDLAMERQQQAYQKLLDRLMKAEDVRIFESRVK
;
A
#
# COMPACT_ATOMS: atom_id res chain seq x y z
N MET A 1 -71.51 12.17 5.14
CA MET A 1 -71.42 10.69 5.00
C MET A 1 -70.05 10.42 4.39
N SER A 2 -69.06 9.79 5.01
CA SER A 2 -69.06 8.56 5.79
C SER A 2 -67.87 8.58 6.76
N SER A 3 -68.15 8.23 8.01
CA SER A 3 -67.21 7.94 9.07
C SER A 3 -66.98 6.43 9.13
N GLY A 4 -65.74 6.02 9.46
CA GLY A 4 -65.47 4.72 10.09
C GLY A 4 -64.73 3.71 9.24
N LEU A 5 -63.40 3.69 9.35
CA LEU A 5 -62.58 2.49 9.09
C LEU A 5 -61.12 2.65 9.55
N SER A 6 -60.89 3.03 10.82
CA SER A 6 -59.51 3.02 11.37
C SER A 6 -59.42 2.73 12.87
N MET A 7 -60.16 1.74 13.37
CA MET A 7 -60.03 1.28 14.76
C MET A 7 -60.18 -0.24 14.97
N LYS A 8 -59.91 -1.07 13.94
CA LYS A 8 -59.97 -2.54 14.08
C LYS A 8 -58.67 -3.31 13.74
N LYS A 9 -57.60 -2.66 13.27
CA LYS A 9 -56.34 -3.36 12.93
C LYS A 9 -55.33 -3.50 14.09
N SER A 10 -55.49 -2.76 15.20
CA SER A 10 -54.52 -2.76 16.31
C SER A 10 -54.61 -3.99 17.24
N LYS A 11 -55.80 -4.51 17.54
CA LYS A 11 -55.95 -5.60 18.53
C LYS A 11 -55.62 -7.01 17.99
N PHE A 12 -55.57 -7.19 16.67
CA PHE A 12 -55.26 -8.49 16.05
C PHE A 12 -53.76 -8.79 16.08
N TRP A 13 -52.91 -7.81 15.75
CA TRP A 13 -51.45 -7.98 15.76
C TRP A 13 -50.87 -8.10 17.16
N GLN A 14 -51.44 -7.42 18.16
CA GLN A 14 -51.03 -7.59 19.56
C GLN A 14 -51.27 -9.03 20.08
N LYS A 15 -52.39 -9.65 19.70
CA LYS A 15 -52.73 -11.04 20.10
C LYS A 15 -51.86 -12.09 19.40
N VAL A 16 -51.35 -11.80 18.20
CA VAL A 16 -50.42 -12.68 17.48
C VAL A 16 -49.01 -12.57 18.08
N TYR A 17 -48.57 -11.35 18.44
CA TYR A 17 -47.27 -11.10 19.06
C TYR A 17 -47.13 -11.77 20.45
N ASP A 18 -48.17 -11.65 21.30
CA ASP A 18 -48.18 -12.27 22.64
C ASP A 18 -48.27 -13.81 22.63
N ARG A 19 -48.73 -14.40 21.52
CA ARG A 19 -48.84 -15.86 21.34
C ARG A 19 -47.52 -16.48 20.85
N VAL A 20 -46.66 -15.69 20.21
CA VAL A 20 -45.33 -16.12 19.73
C VAL A 20 -44.28 -16.00 20.84
N ILE A 21 -44.33 -14.96 21.68
CA ILE A 21 -43.38 -14.78 22.79
C ILE A 21 -43.56 -15.79 23.94
N ARG A 22 -44.75 -16.40 24.07
CA ARG A 22 -45.01 -17.45 25.08
C ARG A 22 -44.48 -18.85 24.71
N ARG A 23 -43.91 -19.06 23.52
CA ARG A 23 -43.50 -20.40 23.04
C ARG A 23 -41.99 -20.65 22.94
N LEU A 24 -41.14 -19.71 23.38
CA LEU A 24 -39.68 -19.84 23.32
C LEU A 24 -38.98 -19.58 24.65
N ARG A 25 -39.35 -20.33 25.71
CA ARG A 25 -38.55 -20.42 26.94
C ARG A 25 -38.28 -21.88 27.29
N PRO A 26 -36.99 -22.28 27.31
CA PRO A 26 -36.43 -23.07 28.41
C PRO A 26 -35.18 -22.36 28.98
N ARG A 27 -35.20 -21.96 30.26
CA ARG A 27 -34.61 -22.64 31.45
C ARG A 27 -33.07 -22.62 31.50
N TYR A 28 -32.56 -21.73 32.36
CA TYR A 28 -31.20 -21.65 32.88
C TYR A 28 -30.87 -22.82 33.83
N MET A 29 -29.60 -23.28 33.83
CA MET A 29 -28.80 -23.69 35.01
C MET A 29 -27.33 -23.44 34.66
N GLY A 30 -26.65 -22.47 35.29
CA GLY A 30 -25.54 -22.67 36.26
C GLY A 30 -24.18 -22.64 35.52
N THR A 31 -23.17 -21.82 35.81
CA THR A 31 -22.60 -21.35 37.09
C THR A 31 -21.79 -20.05 36.88
N ARG A 32 -21.76 -19.20 37.92
CA ARG A 32 -20.86 -18.03 38.17
C ARG A 32 -19.83 -18.45 39.26
N PRO A 33 -18.83 -17.65 39.72
CA PRO A 33 -18.15 -16.40 39.26
C PRO A 33 -16.59 -16.54 39.47
N PRO A 34 -15.71 -15.53 39.71
CA PRO A 34 -15.90 -14.08 39.84
C PRO A 34 -14.91 -13.11 39.15
N PHE A 35 -15.42 -11.89 38.97
CA PHE A 35 -14.71 -10.62 38.81
C PHE A 35 -14.18 -10.09 40.15
N PRO A 36 -13.33 -9.05 40.14
CA PRO A 36 -13.61 -7.86 40.95
C PRO A 36 -13.87 -6.61 40.12
N GLU A 37 -14.70 -5.75 40.70
CA GLU A 37 -15.26 -4.50 40.20
C GLU A 37 -14.35 -3.28 40.38
N LEU A 38 -14.55 -2.32 39.46
CA LEU A 38 -14.71 -0.86 39.66
C LEU A 38 -13.66 -0.05 40.43
N CYS A 39 -13.17 1.01 39.77
CA CYS A 39 -13.47 2.38 40.21
C CYS A 39 -13.27 3.39 39.07
N LEU A 40 -14.33 4.15 38.78
CA LEU A 40 -14.39 5.30 37.89
C LEU A 40 -14.24 6.60 38.72
N SER A 41 -13.99 7.71 37.98
CA SER A 41 -14.03 9.14 38.37
C SER A 41 -12.69 9.73 38.84
N ARG A 42 -12.27 10.97 38.55
CA ARG A 42 -12.69 12.13 37.73
C ARG A 42 -11.72 13.24 38.13
N LEU A 43 -11.28 14.09 37.20
CA LEU A 43 -11.16 15.57 37.31
C LEU A 43 -10.04 16.15 36.42
N VAL A 44 -10.48 17.02 35.51
CA VAL A 44 -10.03 18.41 35.24
C VAL A 44 -8.57 18.64 34.86
N GLY A 45 -8.39 19.26 33.69
CA GLY A 45 -7.11 19.69 33.15
C GLY A 45 -6.55 20.96 33.79
N VAL A 46 -5.26 21.17 33.57
CA VAL A 46 -4.55 22.44 33.68
C VAL A 46 -3.41 22.41 32.65
N GLU A 47 -3.30 23.50 31.89
CA GLU A 47 -2.20 23.85 30.99
C GLU A 47 -0.87 23.93 31.74
N GLY A 48 0.26 23.61 31.10
CA GLY A 48 1.54 23.85 31.75
C GLY A 48 2.75 23.26 31.05
N ASN A 49 3.31 24.06 30.16
CA ASN A 49 4.65 23.95 29.60
C ASN A 49 5.71 23.66 30.69
N THR A 50 6.52 22.61 30.56
CA THR A 50 7.94 22.63 31.00
C THR A 50 8.71 21.39 30.51
N SER A 51 9.85 21.69 29.93
CA SER A 51 10.97 20.83 29.56
C SER A 51 11.67 20.17 30.76
N ILE A 52 12.59 19.25 30.44
CA ILE A 52 13.63 18.59 31.27
C ILE A 52 13.15 17.21 31.78
N GLY A 53 13.89 16.11 31.68
CA GLY A 53 15.26 15.86 31.23
C GLY A 53 15.49 14.34 31.20
N PHE A 54 16.47 13.93 30.41
CA PHE A 54 17.00 12.57 30.36
C PHE A 54 17.62 12.19 31.71
N ASP A 55 17.35 10.96 32.17
CA ASP A 55 18.16 10.29 33.18
C ASP A 55 18.35 8.81 32.75
N PRO A 56 19.56 8.40 32.32
CA PRO A 56 19.87 7.02 32.00
C PRO A 56 20.85 6.48 33.05
N ASP A 57 20.39 5.75 34.06
CA ASP A 57 21.21 4.77 34.80
C ASP A 57 20.40 4.08 35.90
N ILE A 58 19.88 2.87 35.62
CA ILE A 58 19.69 1.83 36.64
C ILE A 58 20.10 0.49 36.03
N TRP A 59 21.37 0.11 36.24
CA TRP A 59 21.84 -1.26 36.17
C TRP A 59 21.86 -1.84 37.58
N GLY A 60 21.36 -3.08 37.78
CA GLY A 60 21.66 -3.80 39.00
C GLY A 60 20.79 -5.02 39.35
N LEU A 61 21.14 -6.16 38.76
CA LEU A 61 21.15 -7.51 39.34
C LEU A 61 19.83 -8.30 39.53
N GLY A 62 19.82 -9.50 38.95
CA GLY A 62 18.85 -10.56 39.24
C GLY A 62 19.01 -11.79 38.35
N HIS A 63 20.05 -12.60 38.59
CA HIS A 63 20.25 -13.91 37.99
C HIS A 63 19.03 -14.83 38.13
N ARG A 64 18.65 -15.52 37.05
CA ARG A 64 18.29 -16.96 37.10
C ARG A 64 18.36 -17.61 35.71
N SER A 65 19.35 -18.47 35.58
CA SER A 65 19.48 -19.56 34.63
C SER A 65 18.28 -20.51 34.69
N LEU A 66 17.78 -20.96 33.55
CA LEU A 66 17.28 -22.33 33.39
C LEU A 66 17.47 -22.78 31.92
N SER A 67 18.34 -23.77 31.79
CA SER A 67 18.62 -24.61 30.63
C SER A 67 17.53 -25.67 30.43
N SER A 68 17.23 -26.02 29.17
CA SER A 68 17.03 -27.40 28.66
C SER A 68 16.37 -27.31 27.28
N ALA A 69 17.08 -27.59 26.19
CA ALA A 69 17.32 -28.92 25.62
C ALA A 69 16.27 -29.27 24.53
N CYS A 70 16.73 -29.22 23.27
CA CYS A 70 16.10 -29.88 22.14
C CYS A 70 16.25 -31.40 22.26
N PRO A 71 15.40 -32.16 21.55
CA PRO A 71 15.95 -33.25 20.75
C PRO A 71 15.31 -33.38 19.36
N ASP A 72 16.16 -33.59 18.35
CA ASP A 72 15.84 -34.39 17.16
C ASP A 72 15.57 -35.85 17.59
N PRO A 73 14.84 -36.63 16.78
CA PRO A 73 15.54 -37.78 16.20
C PRO A 73 15.13 -38.14 14.77
N SER A 74 16.13 -38.60 14.03
CA SER A 74 16.01 -39.51 12.89
C SER A 74 15.88 -40.96 13.39
N GLY A 75 15.14 -41.82 12.65
CA GLY A 75 15.28 -43.28 12.78
C GLY A 75 14.00 -44.14 12.75
N SER A 76 13.62 -44.55 11.53
CA SER A 76 13.05 -45.84 11.09
C SER A 76 12.24 -46.77 12.03
N LYS A 77 11.07 -47.20 11.51
CA LYS A 77 10.38 -48.53 11.52
C LYS A 77 8.86 -48.23 11.44
N GLY A 78 8.08 -48.64 10.45
CA GLY A 78 7.97 -49.93 9.78
C GLY A 78 6.64 -50.54 10.18
N THR A 79 5.60 -50.44 9.32
CA THR A 79 4.42 -51.31 9.37
C THR A 79 3.84 -51.48 7.97
N ASP A 80 3.93 -52.72 7.50
CA ASP A 80 3.31 -53.30 6.33
C ASP A 80 1.79 -53.47 6.51
N THR A 81 1.05 -53.18 5.44
CA THR A 81 -0.15 -53.91 4.98
C THR A 81 -0.15 -53.72 3.46
N GLY A 82 0.02 -54.71 2.59
CA GLY A 82 -0.56 -56.05 2.60
C GLY A 82 -1.66 -56.09 1.54
N PHE A 83 -1.28 -56.37 0.28
CA PHE A 83 -2.19 -56.85 -0.76
C PHE A 83 -1.43 -57.77 -1.73
N ASP A 84 -1.56 -59.07 -1.46
CA ASP A 84 -1.35 -60.17 -2.41
C ASP A 84 -2.33 -60.00 -3.59
N GLY A 85 -2.13 -60.48 -4.80
CA GLY A 85 -1.16 -61.38 -5.38
C GLY A 85 -1.70 -61.78 -6.76
N LEU A 86 -0.81 -62.08 -7.72
CA LEU A 86 -1.18 -62.83 -8.92
C LEU A 86 0.07 -63.55 -9.43
N SER A 87 0.04 -64.88 -9.28
CA SER A 87 1.14 -65.78 -9.58
C SER A 87 1.37 -65.91 -11.08
N LEU A 88 2.61 -65.79 -11.52
CA LEU A 88 3.06 -66.23 -12.84
C LEU A 88 3.51 -67.68 -12.77
N ARG A 89 2.78 -68.55 -13.46
CA ARG A 89 3.22 -69.92 -13.77
C ARG A 89 4.34 -69.85 -14.80
N SER A 90 5.44 -70.53 -14.46
CA SER A 90 6.56 -70.85 -15.33
C SER A 90 6.12 -71.70 -16.53
N LEU A 91 6.46 -71.25 -17.73
CA LEU A 91 6.51 -72.09 -18.93
C LEU A 91 7.93 -72.06 -19.49
N SER A 92 8.63 -73.16 -19.26
CA SER A 92 9.89 -73.49 -19.91
C SER A 92 9.62 -73.85 -21.37
N LEU A 93 10.29 -73.19 -22.32
CA LEU A 93 10.42 -73.71 -23.67
C LEU A 93 11.84 -73.48 -24.22
N SER A 94 12.47 -74.63 -24.49
CA SER A 94 13.40 -74.96 -25.57
C SER A 94 14.58 -74.02 -25.87
N LYS A 95 15.77 -74.50 -25.48
CA LYS A 95 17.06 -74.08 -26.02
C LYS A 95 17.17 -74.58 -27.47
N GLY A 96 16.96 -73.69 -28.44
CA GLY A 96 17.25 -73.97 -29.84
C GLY A 96 16.75 -72.83 -30.72
N THR A 97 17.68 -72.24 -31.48
CA THR A 97 17.38 -71.38 -32.64
C THR A 97 16.59 -70.08 -32.41
N VAL A 98 17.06 -69.18 -31.53
CA VAL A 98 16.62 -67.75 -31.52
C VAL A 98 17.80 -66.76 -31.46
N LYS A 99 19.04 -67.21 -31.71
CA LYS A 99 20.22 -66.33 -31.69
C LYS A 99 20.45 -65.50 -32.97
N THR A 100 19.66 -65.70 -34.02
CA THR A 100 19.79 -64.93 -35.28
C THR A 100 18.56 -64.07 -35.63
N ALA A 101 17.48 -64.12 -34.86
CA ALA A 101 16.29 -63.28 -35.07
C ALA A 101 16.18 -62.10 -34.06
N LEU A 102 16.96 -62.10 -32.98
CA LEU A 102 16.96 -61.01 -31.98
C LEU A 102 17.95 -59.87 -32.28
N ILE A 103 18.85 -60.04 -33.25
CA ILE A 103 19.76 -58.97 -33.70
C ILE A 103 19.10 -58.10 -34.79
N GLY A 104 18.14 -58.65 -35.55
CA GLY A 104 17.36 -57.90 -36.53
C GLY A 104 16.23 -57.06 -35.92
N PHE A 105 15.69 -57.45 -34.76
CA PHE A 105 14.62 -56.70 -34.09
C PHE A 105 15.13 -55.65 -33.10
N MET A 106 16.38 -55.77 -32.62
CA MET A 106 17.04 -54.74 -31.81
C MET A 106 17.63 -53.60 -32.67
N PHE A 107 17.77 -53.81 -33.98
CA PHE A 107 18.15 -52.76 -34.93
C PHE A 107 16.95 -52.03 -35.56
N LEU A 108 15.71 -52.49 -35.37
CA LEU A 108 14.51 -51.90 -35.99
C LEU A 108 13.80 -50.85 -35.10
N LEU A 109 14.24 -50.64 -33.85
CA LEU A 109 13.70 -49.61 -32.94
C LEU A 109 14.58 -48.36 -32.83
N ILE A 110 15.69 -48.28 -33.59
CA ILE A 110 16.54 -47.08 -33.68
C ILE A 110 16.09 -46.15 -34.83
N ALA A 111 15.10 -46.58 -35.63
CA ALA A 111 14.59 -45.82 -36.77
C ALA A 111 13.28 -45.05 -36.46
N CYS A 112 13.02 -44.69 -35.20
CA CYS A 112 12.21 -43.49 -34.94
C CYS A 112 13.16 -42.30 -35.15
N GLY A 113 13.27 -41.89 -36.40
CA GLY A 113 14.08 -40.75 -36.81
C GLY A 113 13.80 -39.56 -35.90
N GLN A 114 14.86 -39.03 -35.30
CA GLN A 114 14.86 -37.67 -34.80
C GLN A 114 14.52 -36.77 -36.00
N GLN A 115 13.24 -36.46 -36.19
CA GLN A 115 12.85 -35.27 -36.93
C GLN A 115 13.44 -34.11 -36.15
N LYS A 116 14.65 -33.69 -36.53
CA LYS A 116 15.17 -32.37 -36.17
C LYS A 116 14.10 -31.39 -36.63
N GLN A 117 13.33 -30.86 -35.69
CA GLN A 117 12.44 -29.73 -35.90
C GLN A 117 13.27 -28.70 -36.69
N ALA A 118 12.81 -28.32 -37.88
CA ALA A 118 13.53 -27.33 -38.68
C ALA A 118 13.71 -26.06 -37.83
N ASP A 119 14.95 -25.75 -37.48
CA ASP A 119 15.23 -24.67 -36.54
C ASP A 119 14.92 -23.36 -37.25
N ILE A 120 13.86 -22.68 -36.80
CA ILE A 120 13.43 -21.41 -37.36
C ILE A 120 14.58 -20.40 -37.13
N PRO A 121 15.07 -19.72 -38.18
CA PRO A 121 16.14 -18.73 -38.03
C PRO A 121 15.82 -17.69 -36.95
N ALA A 122 16.83 -17.29 -36.18
CA ALA A 122 16.74 -16.36 -35.05
C ALA A 122 15.89 -15.10 -35.36
N ASP A 123 16.17 -14.47 -36.49
CA ASP A 123 15.52 -13.24 -36.92
C ASP A 123 14.04 -13.45 -37.28
N SER A 124 13.71 -14.63 -37.83
CA SER A 124 12.34 -15.00 -38.15
C SER A 124 11.51 -15.22 -36.89
N ARG A 125 12.10 -15.78 -35.81
CA ARG A 125 11.42 -15.91 -34.51
C ARG A 125 11.16 -14.55 -33.84
N LEU A 126 12.12 -13.63 -33.87
CA LEU A 126 11.89 -12.28 -33.32
C LEU A 126 10.80 -11.54 -34.08
N LYS A 127 10.75 -11.67 -35.41
CA LYS A 127 9.66 -11.11 -36.23
C LYS A 127 8.30 -11.69 -35.83
N LEU A 128 8.23 -13.00 -35.60
CA LEU A 128 7.00 -13.66 -35.14
C LEU A 128 6.58 -13.19 -33.75
N ALA A 129 7.51 -13.13 -32.79
CA ALA A 129 7.25 -12.63 -31.44
C ALA A 129 6.75 -11.17 -31.45
N ASN A 130 7.34 -10.32 -32.29
CA ASN A 130 6.89 -8.94 -32.48
C ASN A 130 5.48 -8.89 -33.08
N ALA A 131 5.18 -9.73 -34.07
CA ALA A 131 3.85 -9.81 -34.67
C ALA A 131 2.79 -10.27 -33.65
N TYR A 132 3.11 -11.26 -32.81
CA TYR A 132 2.22 -11.65 -31.71
C TYR A 132 2.00 -10.52 -30.71
N THR A 133 3.05 -9.75 -30.38
CA THR A 133 2.94 -8.60 -29.49
C THR A 133 2.01 -7.51 -30.06
N THR A 134 2.15 -7.16 -31.34
CA THR A 134 1.33 -6.11 -31.98
C THR A 134 -0.13 -6.53 -32.18
N ASN A 135 -0.40 -7.82 -32.28
CA ASN A 135 -1.75 -8.38 -32.45
C ASN A 135 -2.40 -8.84 -31.13
N GLY A 136 -1.81 -8.53 -29.98
CA GLY A 136 -2.39 -8.81 -28.67
C GLY A 136 -2.23 -10.25 -28.17
N LEU A 137 -1.49 -11.09 -28.87
CA LEU A 137 -1.20 -12.48 -28.50
C LEU A 137 -0.01 -12.54 -27.55
N TYR A 138 -0.15 -11.92 -26.38
CA TYR A 138 0.99 -11.63 -25.49
C TYR A 138 1.70 -12.86 -24.91
N GLN A 139 0.96 -13.91 -24.53
CA GLN A 139 1.56 -15.16 -24.03
C GLN A 139 2.36 -15.86 -25.14
N ALA A 140 1.77 -16.02 -26.33
CA ALA A 140 2.46 -16.58 -27.48
C ALA A 140 3.71 -15.76 -27.88
N ALA A 141 3.64 -14.43 -27.76
CA ALA A 141 4.81 -13.57 -27.98
C ALA A 141 5.95 -13.88 -27.00
N VAL A 142 5.62 -14.03 -25.71
CA VAL A 142 6.61 -14.39 -24.67
C VAL A 142 7.23 -15.75 -24.96
N ASP A 143 6.42 -16.75 -25.34
CA ASP A 143 6.91 -18.10 -25.67
C ASP A 143 7.93 -18.06 -26.81
N GLU A 144 7.68 -17.28 -27.86
CA GLU A 144 8.61 -17.10 -28.98
C GLU A 144 9.89 -16.35 -28.57
N TYR A 145 9.80 -15.33 -27.72
CA TYR A 145 11.00 -14.67 -27.18
C TYR A 145 11.83 -15.61 -26.31
N LEU A 146 11.20 -16.47 -25.51
CA LEU A 146 11.89 -17.47 -24.70
C LEU A 146 12.55 -18.54 -25.58
N ALA A 147 11.86 -19.01 -26.62
CA ALA A 147 12.41 -19.94 -27.60
C ALA A 147 13.59 -19.32 -28.38
N TYR A 148 13.53 -18.02 -28.69
CA TYR A 148 14.64 -17.28 -29.27
C TYR A 148 15.87 -17.31 -28.35
N LEU A 149 15.69 -17.02 -27.06
CA LEU A 149 16.75 -17.01 -26.05
C LEU A 149 17.42 -18.38 -25.87
N GLN A 150 16.65 -19.47 -25.96
CA GLN A 150 17.16 -20.83 -25.76
C GLN A 150 17.99 -21.36 -26.94
N ASN A 151 17.54 -21.10 -28.18
CA ASN A 151 18.11 -21.80 -29.34
C ASN A 151 19.21 -21.03 -30.07
N ASN A 152 19.28 -19.70 -29.92
CA ASN A 152 20.12 -18.87 -30.80
C ASN A 152 21.36 -18.27 -30.11
N ASN A 153 21.57 -18.59 -28.83
CA ASN A 153 22.66 -18.09 -27.98
C ASN A 153 23.02 -16.59 -28.21
N PRO A 154 22.06 -15.66 -28.03
CA PRO A 154 22.30 -14.25 -28.27
C PRO A 154 23.36 -13.67 -27.31
N ASP A 155 24.02 -12.59 -27.73
CA ASP A 155 24.94 -11.83 -26.87
C ASP A 155 24.23 -11.27 -25.61
N ASP A 156 25.00 -10.90 -24.60
CA ASP A 156 24.49 -10.42 -23.31
C ASP A 156 23.54 -9.22 -23.45
N THR A 157 23.86 -8.30 -24.37
CA THR A 157 23.05 -7.10 -24.63
C THR A 157 21.67 -7.49 -25.19
N ARG A 158 21.65 -8.36 -26.20
CA ARG A 158 20.41 -8.88 -26.80
C ARG A 158 19.60 -9.67 -25.78
N ARG A 159 20.24 -10.52 -24.98
CA ARG A 159 19.56 -11.27 -23.91
C ARG A 159 18.90 -10.36 -22.89
N ALA A 160 19.62 -9.34 -22.41
CA ALA A 160 19.07 -8.35 -21.48
C ALA A 160 17.87 -7.60 -22.09
N ASN A 161 18.00 -7.15 -23.34
CA ASN A 161 16.92 -6.46 -24.05
C ASN A 161 15.70 -7.35 -24.27
N THR A 162 15.88 -8.63 -24.65
CA THR A 162 14.76 -9.57 -24.82
C THR A 162 14.08 -9.87 -23.50
N TYR A 163 14.83 -10.10 -22.40
CA TYR A 163 14.22 -10.24 -21.07
C TYR A 163 13.46 -8.98 -20.65
N TYR A 164 13.96 -7.78 -21.00
CA TYR A 164 13.28 -6.52 -20.72
C TYR A 164 11.96 -6.42 -21.48
N THR A 165 11.92 -6.83 -22.74
CA THR A 165 10.69 -6.91 -23.53
C THR A 165 9.68 -7.88 -22.90
N ILE A 166 10.12 -9.09 -22.52
CA ILE A 166 9.25 -10.06 -21.83
C ILE A 166 8.69 -9.48 -20.52
N ALA A 167 9.55 -8.86 -19.71
CA ALA A 167 9.15 -8.23 -18.45
C ALA A 167 8.11 -7.14 -18.66
N ASN A 168 8.29 -6.28 -19.67
CA ASN A 168 7.33 -5.23 -20.03
C ASN A 168 6.00 -5.79 -20.53
N ILE A 169 6.00 -6.90 -21.29
CA ILE A 169 4.76 -7.57 -21.70
C ILE A 169 3.98 -8.03 -20.46
N TYR A 170 4.66 -8.68 -19.51
CA TYR A 170 4.02 -9.07 -18.24
C TYR A 170 3.53 -7.87 -17.43
N PHE A 171 4.33 -6.81 -17.32
CA PHE A 171 3.99 -5.63 -16.52
C PHE A 171 2.86 -4.79 -17.13
N GLU A 172 2.92 -4.54 -18.44
CA GLU A 172 2.07 -3.56 -19.11
C GLU A 172 0.83 -4.19 -19.74
N ARG A 173 0.95 -5.39 -20.31
CA ARG A 173 -0.12 -6.03 -21.07
C ARG A 173 -0.86 -7.08 -20.25
N ILE A 174 -0.13 -8.02 -19.66
CA ILE A 174 -0.72 -9.14 -18.91
C ILE A 174 -1.09 -8.72 -17.47
N LYS A 175 -0.39 -7.73 -16.92
CA LYS A 175 -0.49 -7.26 -15.53
C LYS A 175 -0.12 -8.32 -14.48
N ASP A 176 0.67 -9.32 -14.86
CA ASP A 176 1.28 -10.27 -13.94
C ASP A 176 2.59 -9.66 -13.40
N TYR A 177 2.47 -8.93 -12.30
CA TYR A 177 3.59 -8.20 -11.71
C TYR A 177 4.62 -9.12 -11.06
N GLU A 178 4.25 -10.34 -10.69
CA GLU A 178 5.16 -11.33 -10.12
C GLU A 178 6.06 -11.90 -11.22
N LYS A 179 5.47 -12.26 -12.37
CA LYS A 179 6.25 -12.66 -13.56
C LYS A 179 7.11 -11.52 -14.09
N ALA A 180 6.58 -10.30 -14.15
CA ALA A 180 7.37 -9.14 -14.55
C ALA A 180 8.61 -8.96 -13.64
N LEU A 181 8.40 -9.04 -12.32
CA LEU A 181 9.45 -8.94 -11.32
C LEU A 181 10.54 -10.02 -11.49
N GLU A 182 10.13 -11.26 -11.79
CA GLU A 182 11.04 -12.37 -12.09
C GLU A 182 12.01 -12.00 -13.22
N TYR A 183 11.49 -11.53 -14.36
CA TYR A 183 12.30 -11.18 -15.52
C TYR A 183 13.15 -9.93 -15.31
N TYR A 184 12.65 -8.91 -14.61
CA TYR A 184 13.47 -7.75 -14.23
C TYR A 184 14.64 -8.16 -13.33
N PHE A 185 14.45 -9.08 -12.38
CA PHE A 185 15.55 -9.60 -11.56
C PHE A 185 16.58 -10.40 -12.35
N ARG A 186 16.15 -11.17 -13.36
CA ARG A 186 17.10 -11.82 -14.28
C ARG A 186 18.02 -10.79 -14.93
N ILE A 187 17.48 -9.64 -15.36
CA ILE A 187 18.30 -8.57 -15.95
C ILE A 187 19.26 -7.99 -14.89
N LYS A 188 18.72 -7.62 -13.72
CA LYS A 188 19.49 -7.00 -12.63
C LYS A 188 20.73 -7.82 -12.25
N TYR A 189 20.57 -9.13 -12.05
CA TYR A 189 21.62 -9.97 -11.49
C TYR A 189 22.44 -10.75 -12.52
N LEU A 190 21.88 -11.10 -13.67
CA LEU A 190 22.62 -11.84 -14.69
C LEU A 190 23.33 -10.93 -15.70
N TYR A 191 22.94 -9.64 -15.79
CA TYR A 191 23.49 -8.69 -16.77
C TYR A 191 23.86 -7.35 -16.10
N PRO A 192 24.72 -7.35 -15.08
CA PRO A 192 25.06 -6.14 -14.32
C PRO A 192 25.70 -5.04 -15.18
N GLN A 193 26.29 -5.37 -16.33
CA GLN A 193 26.91 -4.41 -17.26
C GLN A 193 25.92 -3.82 -18.29
N SER A 194 24.65 -4.22 -18.24
CA SER A 194 23.62 -3.70 -19.16
C SER A 194 23.36 -2.21 -18.92
N THR A 195 23.12 -1.45 -19.99
CA THR A 195 22.66 -0.05 -19.88
C THR A 195 21.26 0.08 -19.29
N LEU A 196 20.51 -1.03 -19.18
CA LEU A 196 19.17 -1.07 -18.63
C LEU A 196 19.10 -1.05 -17.10
N GLN A 197 20.23 -1.14 -16.39
CA GLN A 197 20.25 -1.34 -14.93
C GLN A 197 19.42 -0.30 -14.15
N GLY A 198 19.56 0.98 -14.48
CA GLY A 198 18.80 2.05 -13.81
C GLY A 198 17.29 1.97 -14.06
N GLU A 199 16.86 1.65 -15.29
CA GLU A 199 15.44 1.52 -15.61
C GLU A 199 14.85 0.24 -15.00
N VAL A 200 15.58 -0.87 -15.03
CA VAL A 200 15.20 -2.14 -14.41
C VAL A 200 14.99 -1.97 -12.91
N GLY A 201 15.86 -1.23 -12.22
CA GLY A 201 15.69 -0.91 -10.80
C GLY A 201 14.36 -0.22 -10.50
N LYS A 202 14.00 0.81 -11.28
CA LYS A 202 12.72 1.52 -11.16
C LYS A 202 11.52 0.60 -11.41
N ARG A 203 11.63 -0.27 -12.41
CA ARG A 203 10.56 -1.24 -12.74
C ARG A 203 10.40 -2.31 -11.67
N ILE A 204 11.47 -2.76 -11.02
CA ILE A 204 11.42 -3.66 -9.86
C ILE A 204 10.65 -3.01 -8.70
N VAL A 205 10.98 -1.75 -8.36
CA VAL A 205 10.26 -0.98 -7.33
C VAL A 205 8.78 -0.89 -7.68
N SER A 206 8.45 -0.54 -8.93
CA SER A 206 7.07 -0.44 -9.41
C SER A 206 6.30 -1.77 -9.30
N CYS A 207 6.95 -2.90 -9.59
CA CYS A 207 6.34 -4.23 -9.43
C CYS A 207 6.06 -4.52 -7.95
N LEU A 208 7.04 -4.29 -7.09
CA LEU A 208 6.92 -4.55 -5.64
C LEU A 208 5.83 -3.67 -4.99
N GLU A 209 5.70 -2.41 -5.40
CA GLU A 209 4.62 -1.54 -4.93
C GLU A 209 3.24 -2.04 -5.35
N ARG A 210 3.08 -2.47 -6.61
CA ARG A 210 1.81 -3.04 -7.12
C ARG A 210 1.45 -4.36 -6.45
N LEU A 211 2.45 -5.12 -6.02
CA LEU A 211 2.31 -6.34 -5.23
C LEU A 211 2.13 -6.06 -3.72
N GLN A 212 2.04 -4.79 -3.31
CA GLN A 212 1.93 -4.37 -1.91
C GLN A 212 3.12 -4.79 -1.03
N ARG A 213 4.29 -5.06 -1.64
CA ARG A 213 5.55 -5.42 -0.97
C ARG A 213 6.40 -4.17 -0.72
N SER A 214 5.85 -3.23 0.05
CA SER A 214 6.43 -1.90 0.28
C SER A 214 7.82 -1.93 0.93
N THR A 215 8.09 -2.86 1.84
CA THR A 215 9.41 -3.04 2.48
C THR A 215 10.47 -3.48 1.48
N ASP A 216 10.11 -4.39 0.58
CA ASP A 216 11.02 -4.84 -0.48
C ASP A 216 11.26 -3.72 -1.49
N ALA A 217 10.20 -2.97 -1.86
CA ALA A 217 10.30 -1.83 -2.75
C ALA A 217 11.25 -0.77 -2.19
N GLN A 218 11.12 -0.43 -0.90
CA GLN A 218 12.01 0.49 -0.21
C GLN A 218 13.45 -0.02 -0.14
N ARG A 219 13.67 -1.31 0.10
CA ARG A 219 15.00 -1.92 0.12
C ARG A 219 15.68 -1.81 -1.25
N ILE A 220 14.98 -2.19 -2.32
CA ILE A 220 15.53 -2.07 -3.67
C ILE A 220 15.76 -0.61 -4.03
N MET A 221 14.82 0.29 -3.75
CA MET A 221 14.99 1.73 -3.98
C MET A 221 16.21 2.29 -3.24
N GLN A 222 16.45 1.87 -1.99
CA GLN A 222 17.65 2.26 -1.23
C GLN A 222 18.94 1.67 -1.81
N GLN A 223 18.88 0.46 -2.37
CA GLN A 223 20.01 -0.16 -3.06
C GLN A 223 20.32 0.57 -4.37
N GLU A 224 19.32 0.87 -5.19
CA GLU A 224 19.49 1.66 -6.43
C GLU A 224 20.04 3.05 -6.09
N ALA A 225 19.44 3.74 -5.12
CA ALA A 225 19.91 5.04 -4.64
C ALA A 225 21.26 4.98 -3.92
N ALA A 226 21.79 3.80 -3.59
CA ALA A 226 23.13 3.60 -3.04
C ALA A 226 24.15 3.25 -4.13
N LEU A 227 23.73 2.59 -5.21
CA LEU A 227 24.54 2.37 -6.41
C LEU A 227 24.68 3.68 -7.21
N ASP A 228 23.65 4.51 -7.20
CA ASP A 228 23.69 5.91 -7.66
C ASP A 228 24.48 6.82 -6.70
N LYS A 229 25.14 6.34 -5.63
CA LYS A 229 25.95 7.25 -4.77
C LYS A 229 27.29 7.66 -5.35
N ASP A 230 27.71 7.09 -6.48
CA ASP A 230 28.68 7.74 -7.37
C ASP A 230 28.04 8.87 -8.21
N GLN A 231 26.73 9.09 -8.06
CA GLN A 231 25.93 10.19 -8.62
C GLN A 231 24.97 10.79 -7.57
N ALA A 232 25.57 11.41 -6.54
CA ALA A 232 25.00 12.48 -5.73
C ALA A 232 23.52 12.32 -5.27
N LYS A 233 23.35 11.89 -4.02
CA LYS A 233 22.17 12.17 -3.20
C LYS A 233 21.88 13.68 -3.27
N GLU A 234 20.65 14.06 -3.64
CA GLU A 234 20.17 15.45 -3.75
C GLU A 234 20.42 16.26 -2.48
N SER A 235 21.63 16.78 -2.31
CA SER A 235 21.85 17.97 -1.52
C SER A 235 21.62 19.15 -2.45
N ARG A 236 20.69 20.02 -2.07
CA ARG A 236 20.39 21.20 -2.90
C ARG A 236 21.65 22.06 -3.04
N PRO A 237 21.84 22.77 -4.17
CA PRO A 237 23.06 23.53 -4.39
C PRO A 237 23.29 24.57 -3.27
N GLY A 238 24.54 24.76 -2.88
CA GLY A 238 24.92 25.75 -1.87
C GLY A 238 26.12 25.33 -1.03
N ALA A 239 26.57 26.22 -0.14
CA ALA A 239 27.65 25.93 0.79
C ALA A 239 27.22 24.84 1.79
N VAL A 240 28.13 23.92 2.12
CA VAL A 240 27.89 22.89 3.14
C VAL A 240 27.86 23.54 4.52
N LEU A 241 26.75 23.39 5.23
CA LEU A 241 26.54 23.96 6.56
C LEU A 241 26.79 22.94 7.67
N ALA A 242 26.58 21.65 7.40
CA ALA A 242 26.86 20.57 8.34
C ALA A 242 27.15 19.24 7.61
N LYS A 243 27.86 18.33 8.28
CA LYS A 243 28.10 16.96 7.82
C LYS A 243 27.70 15.95 8.90
N ILE A 244 27.05 14.86 8.48
CA ILE A 244 26.61 13.74 9.33
C ILE A 244 27.12 12.46 8.66
N GLY A 245 28.32 12.01 9.06
CA GLY A 245 29.05 10.97 8.33
C GLY A 245 29.28 11.41 6.88
N GLU A 246 28.81 10.61 5.92
CA GLU A 246 28.87 10.89 4.48
C GLU A 246 27.73 11.81 3.97
N LYS A 247 26.76 12.17 4.82
CA LYS A 247 25.64 13.05 4.42
C LYS A 247 26.01 14.51 4.68
N GLU A 248 25.82 15.36 3.67
CA GLU A 248 25.97 16.82 3.80
C GLU A 248 24.59 17.49 3.92
N ILE A 249 24.51 18.56 4.72
CA ILE A 249 23.37 19.48 4.77
C ILE A 249 23.87 20.82 4.24
N THR A 250 23.30 21.31 3.14
CA THR A 250 23.72 22.56 2.50
C THR A 250 22.82 23.74 2.83
N GLN A 251 23.27 24.92 2.41
CA GLN A 251 22.48 26.15 2.42
C GLN A 251 21.17 25.99 1.65
N GLY A 252 21.20 25.28 0.51
CA GLY A 252 20.00 25.03 -0.29
C GLY A 252 18.95 24.19 0.44
N ASP A 253 19.38 23.24 1.28
CA ASP A 253 18.50 22.42 2.10
C ASP A 253 17.85 23.27 3.20
N LEU A 254 18.64 24.10 3.90
CA LEU A 254 18.12 25.01 4.92
C LEU A 254 17.11 26.01 4.35
N ASP A 255 17.41 26.60 3.19
CA ASP A 255 16.51 27.56 2.55
C ASP A 255 15.23 26.91 2.01
N TYR A 256 15.29 25.63 1.62
CA TYR A 256 14.10 24.87 1.23
C TYR A 256 13.12 24.72 2.41
N GLU A 257 13.63 24.33 3.58
CA GLU A 257 12.82 24.21 4.80
C GLU A 257 12.17 25.54 5.18
N ILE A 258 12.92 26.65 5.10
CA ILE A 258 12.37 27.98 5.33
C ILE A 258 11.23 28.30 4.35
N ARG A 259 11.38 27.97 3.06
CA ARG A 259 10.34 28.22 2.04
C ARG A 259 9.06 27.42 2.26
N GLN A 260 9.12 26.27 2.95
CA GLN A 260 7.92 25.50 3.29
C GLN A 260 7.08 26.15 4.40
N LEU A 261 7.67 27.08 5.17
CA LEU A 261 6.96 27.75 6.25
C LEU A 261 5.99 28.81 5.70
N PRO A 262 4.88 29.10 6.40
CA PRO A 262 4.02 30.24 6.08
C PRO A 262 4.79 31.55 5.96
N PRO A 263 4.43 32.46 5.02
CA PRO A 263 5.20 33.68 4.74
C PRO A 263 5.52 34.53 5.98
N TYR A 264 4.59 34.61 6.94
CA TYR A 264 4.77 35.38 8.18
C TYR A 264 5.85 34.80 9.12
N LEU A 265 6.18 33.51 9.00
CA LEU A 265 7.26 32.87 9.75
C LEU A 265 8.60 32.97 9.03
N GLN A 266 8.62 33.03 7.70
CA GLN A 266 9.85 33.09 6.89
C GLN A 266 10.72 34.30 7.27
N GLU A 267 10.08 35.43 7.58
CA GLU A 267 10.73 36.69 7.97
C GLU A 267 11.63 36.55 9.20
N GLN A 268 11.29 35.67 10.14
CA GLN A 268 12.08 35.45 11.37
C GLN A 268 13.43 34.78 11.09
N PHE A 269 13.54 34.08 9.97
CA PHE A 269 14.77 33.43 9.55
C PHE A 269 15.71 34.36 8.77
N LYS A 270 15.44 35.67 8.71
CA LYS A 270 16.48 36.64 8.33
C LYS A 270 17.58 36.75 9.40
N ASP A 271 17.23 36.46 10.66
CA ASP A 271 18.17 36.43 11.78
C ASP A 271 19.06 35.17 11.72
N LYS A 272 20.38 35.37 11.79
CA LYS A 272 21.38 34.29 11.72
C LYS A 272 21.25 33.28 12.87
N LYS A 273 20.93 33.74 14.08
CA LYS A 273 20.74 32.87 15.26
C LYS A 273 19.53 31.96 15.05
N LYS A 274 18.42 32.49 14.51
CA LYS A 274 17.23 31.69 14.17
C LYS A 274 17.50 30.67 13.07
N LYS A 275 18.26 31.03 12.02
CA LYS A 275 18.73 30.06 11.02
C LYS A 275 19.58 28.94 11.63
N LEU A 276 20.47 29.29 12.56
CA LEU A 276 21.31 28.31 13.24
C LEU A 276 20.50 27.37 14.14
N GLU A 277 19.47 27.88 14.83
CA GLU A 277 18.52 27.07 15.60
C GLU A 277 17.79 26.07 14.70
N LEU A 278 17.28 26.51 13.55
CA LEU A 278 16.66 25.63 12.56
C LEU A 278 17.62 24.57 12.02
N LEU A 279 18.85 24.96 11.66
CA LEU A 279 19.88 24.02 11.21
C LEU A 279 20.15 22.93 12.26
N LYS A 280 20.28 23.31 13.54
CA LYS A 280 20.45 22.35 14.64
C LYS A 280 19.26 21.40 14.76
N GLN A 281 18.04 21.90 14.58
CA GLN A 281 16.84 21.06 14.59
C GLN A 281 16.84 20.06 13.43
N LEU A 282 17.23 20.47 12.23
CA LEU A 282 17.36 19.57 11.08
C LEU A 282 18.39 18.47 11.33
N ILE A 283 19.56 18.84 11.86
CA ILE A 283 20.59 17.87 12.24
C ILE A 283 20.05 16.88 13.27
N ALA A 284 19.36 17.37 14.31
CA ALA A 284 18.79 16.53 15.36
C ALA A 284 17.76 15.54 14.79
N GLN A 285 16.87 16.01 13.91
CA GLN A 285 15.87 15.18 13.24
C GLN A 285 16.52 14.05 12.42
N GLU A 286 17.56 14.37 11.66
CA GLU A 286 18.32 13.39 10.85
C GLU A 286 19.00 12.34 11.73
N LEU A 287 19.66 12.76 12.81
CA LEU A 287 20.29 11.84 13.76
C LEU A 287 19.28 10.91 14.43
N LEU A 288 18.10 11.43 14.80
CA LEU A 288 17.01 10.64 15.36
C LEU A 288 16.44 9.67 14.33
N TYR A 289 16.26 10.09 13.08
CA TYR A 289 15.80 9.24 12.00
C TYR A 289 16.77 8.10 11.71
N ASP A 290 18.07 8.37 11.62
CA ASP A 290 19.10 7.34 11.44
C ASP A 290 19.15 6.37 12.63
N SER A 291 18.96 6.88 13.86
CA SER A 291 18.81 6.05 15.06
C SER A 291 17.58 5.14 14.97
N ALA A 292 16.43 5.66 14.56
CA ALA A 292 15.20 4.89 14.36
C ALA A 292 15.38 3.79 13.31
N LYS A 293 16.07 4.08 12.19
CA LYS A 293 16.41 3.08 11.16
C LYS A 293 17.31 1.98 11.69
N ARG A 294 18.35 2.32 12.45
CA ARG A 294 19.25 1.31 13.06
C ARG A 294 18.51 0.41 14.06
N LYS A 295 17.50 0.95 14.73
CA LYS A 295 16.60 0.20 15.61
C LYS A 295 15.54 -0.62 14.87
N GLY A 296 15.47 -0.53 13.54
CA GLY A 296 14.50 -1.27 12.73
C GLY A 296 13.06 -0.79 12.87
N LEU A 297 12.85 0.47 13.31
CA LEU A 297 11.50 1.02 13.49
C LEU A 297 10.76 1.23 12.16
N ASP A 298 11.46 1.16 11.02
CA ASP A 298 10.87 1.13 9.69
C ASP A 298 10.06 -0.15 9.39
N LYS A 299 10.29 -1.21 10.17
CA LYS A 299 9.54 -2.49 10.11
C LYS A 299 8.48 -2.60 11.20
N ASP A 300 8.41 -1.63 12.09
CA ASP A 300 7.44 -1.62 13.16
C ASP A 300 6.01 -1.47 12.60
N LYS A 301 5.08 -2.26 13.14
CA LYS A 301 3.70 -2.31 12.64
C LYS A 301 2.99 -0.97 12.82
N GLU A 302 3.20 -0.28 13.94
CA GLU A 302 2.57 1.01 14.21
C GLU A 302 3.10 2.07 13.25
N VAL A 303 4.40 2.07 12.98
CA VAL A 303 5.03 2.98 12.01
C VAL A 303 4.51 2.74 10.60
N ILE A 304 4.41 1.48 10.16
CA ILE A 304 3.89 1.12 8.83
C ILE A 304 2.43 1.55 8.67
N GLU A 305 1.58 1.23 9.64
CA GLU A 305 0.15 1.60 9.62
C GLU A 305 -0.04 3.12 9.73
N GLY A 306 0.79 3.79 10.53
CA GLY A 306 0.84 5.24 10.62
C GLY A 306 1.18 5.88 9.28
N ALA A 307 2.23 5.40 8.62
CA ALA A 307 2.66 5.89 7.31
C ALA A 307 1.60 5.64 6.22
N PHE A 308 0.94 4.48 6.23
CA PHE A 308 -0.16 4.17 5.31
C PHE A 308 -1.33 5.15 5.48
N ARG A 309 -1.76 5.38 6.73
CA ARG A 309 -2.84 6.33 7.04
C ARG A 309 -2.47 7.77 6.68
N ALA A 310 -1.26 8.21 7.00
CA ALA A 310 -0.76 9.53 6.65
C ALA A 310 -0.73 9.75 5.14
N ARG A 311 -0.23 8.77 4.38
CA ARG A 311 -0.23 8.82 2.91
C ARG A 311 -1.65 8.94 2.36
N LYS A 312 -2.57 8.11 2.82
CA LYS A 312 -3.99 8.17 2.41
C LYS A 312 -4.57 9.56 2.67
N ALA A 313 -4.35 10.12 3.86
CA ALA A 313 -4.83 11.45 4.23
C ALA A 313 -4.28 12.55 3.33
N LEU A 314 -2.97 12.56 3.07
CA LEU A 314 -2.33 13.55 2.18
C LEU A 314 -2.84 13.46 0.75
N MET A 315 -3.05 12.23 0.23
CA MET A 315 -3.62 12.03 -1.10
C MET A 315 -5.06 12.55 -1.19
N THR A 316 -5.88 12.26 -0.17
CA THR A 316 -7.25 12.77 -0.08
C THR A 316 -7.28 14.29 0.00
N GLU A 317 -6.45 14.90 0.84
CA GLU A 317 -6.38 16.36 0.97
C GLU A 317 -5.95 17.03 -0.35
N LYS A 318 -4.93 16.48 -1.02
CA LYS A 318 -4.47 16.98 -2.32
C LYS A 318 -5.58 16.89 -3.37
N MET A 319 -6.26 15.75 -3.46
CA MET A 319 -7.36 15.56 -4.41
C MET A 319 -8.50 16.56 -4.17
N ILE A 320 -8.93 16.72 -2.90
CA ILE A 320 -9.95 17.71 -2.52
C ILE A 320 -9.50 19.11 -2.93
N ARG A 321 -8.26 19.50 -2.60
CA ARG A 321 -7.73 20.81 -2.92
C ARG A 321 -7.72 21.09 -4.42
N GLU A 322 -7.34 20.11 -5.23
CA GLU A 322 -7.28 20.23 -6.69
C GLU A 322 -8.68 20.32 -7.31
N GLU A 323 -9.61 19.46 -6.89
CA GLU A 323 -10.99 19.44 -7.41
C GLU A 323 -11.81 20.67 -6.99
N LEU A 324 -11.59 21.21 -5.78
CA LEU A 324 -12.34 22.36 -5.27
C LEU A 324 -11.72 23.71 -5.64
N LYS A 325 -10.51 23.73 -6.24
CA LYS A 325 -9.77 24.97 -6.51
C LYS A 325 -10.58 25.98 -7.35
N ASP A 326 -11.33 25.49 -8.33
CA ASP A 326 -12.09 26.34 -9.26
C ASP A 326 -13.57 26.53 -8.86
N GLU A 327 -14.09 25.69 -7.96
CA GLU A 327 -15.50 25.71 -7.52
C GLU A 327 -15.77 26.76 -6.41
N VAL A 328 -14.74 27.18 -5.67
CA VAL A 328 -14.87 28.12 -4.53
C VAL A 328 -14.30 29.50 -4.89
N LYS A 329 -14.78 30.09 -5.99
CA LYS A 329 -14.55 31.51 -6.30
C LYS A 329 -15.63 32.34 -5.60
N ILE A 330 -15.25 33.41 -4.91
CA ILE A 330 -16.17 34.28 -4.16
C ILE A 330 -16.00 35.70 -4.67
N GLU A 331 -17.06 36.23 -5.28
CA GLU A 331 -17.10 37.62 -5.72
C GLU A 331 -17.65 38.51 -4.60
N PRO A 332 -17.26 39.79 -4.51
CA PRO A 332 -17.78 40.71 -3.50
C PRO A 332 -19.32 40.78 -3.45
N ALA A 333 -19.96 40.73 -4.63
CA ALA A 333 -21.42 40.72 -4.75
C ALA A 333 -22.06 39.46 -4.13
N ASP A 334 -21.37 38.32 -4.14
CA ASP A 334 -21.84 37.09 -3.51
C ASP A 334 -21.91 37.23 -1.99
N VAL A 335 -20.94 37.93 -1.40
CA VAL A 335 -20.85 38.14 0.04
C VAL A 335 -21.99 39.02 0.53
N GLU A 336 -22.30 40.08 -0.21
CA GLU A 336 -23.43 40.95 0.10
C GLU A 336 -24.77 40.20 -0.02
N LEU A 337 -24.97 39.45 -1.10
CA LEU A 337 -26.15 38.60 -1.28
C LEU A 337 -26.30 37.57 -0.15
N TYR A 338 -25.19 36.94 0.25
CA TYR A 338 -25.16 35.98 1.33
C TYR A 338 -25.55 36.62 2.67
N TYR A 339 -25.04 37.81 2.98
CA TYR A 339 -25.46 38.58 4.16
C TYR A 339 -26.97 38.89 4.13
N LEU A 340 -27.49 39.35 2.98
CA LEU A 340 -28.92 39.66 2.83
C LEU A 340 -29.82 38.44 3.03
N ALA A 341 -29.39 37.28 2.54
CA ALA A 341 -30.10 36.01 2.70
C ALA A 341 -30.02 35.44 4.13
N HIS A 342 -29.02 35.84 4.91
CA HIS A 342 -28.74 35.30 6.24
C HIS A 342 -28.68 36.37 7.35
N LYS A 343 -29.46 37.46 7.22
CA LYS A 343 -29.45 38.58 8.19
C LYS A 343 -29.59 38.13 9.65
N ASP A 344 -30.42 37.12 9.91
CA ASP A 344 -30.65 36.57 11.24
C ASP A 344 -29.41 35.95 11.91
N LYS A 345 -28.39 35.52 11.12
CA LYS A 345 -27.09 35.02 11.63
C LYS A 345 -26.23 36.15 12.21
N TYR A 346 -26.44 37.38 11.75
CA TYR A 346 -25.65 38.57 12.11
C TYR A 346 -26.39 39.53 13.03
N ALA A 347 -27.54 39.11 13.56
CA ALA A 347 -28.32 39.87 14.51
C ALA A 347 -27.78 39.69 15.94
N GLU A 348 -27.66 40.78 16.68
CA GLU A 348 -27.47 40.75 18.14
C GLU A 348 -28.80 40.35 18.78
N LYS A 349 -28.77 39.32 19.63
CA LYS A 349 -29.95 38.77 20.30
C LYS A 349 -29.78 38.83 21.82
N ASP A 350 -30.88 39.00 22.54
CA ASP A 350 -30.90 38.90 24.00
C ASP A 350 -30.85 37.44 24.47
N ASP A 351 -30.79 37.22 25.79
CA ASP A 351 -30.82 35.89 26.41
C ASP A 351 -32.07 35.07 26.06
N LYS A 352 -33.11 35.72 25.54
CA LYS A 352 -34.38 35.11 25.08
C LYS A 352 -34.43 34.96 23.56
N SER A 353 -33.29 35.09 22.87
CA SER A 353 -33.16 34.98 21.41
C SER A 353 -33.93 36.03 20.60
N LYS A 354 -34.36 37.14 21.22
CA LYS A 354 -35.01 38.25 20.53
C LYS A 354 -33.97 39.20 19.96
N VAL A 355 -34.12 39.57 18.68
CA VAL A 355 -33.20 40.49 18.00
C VAL A 355 -33.27 41.89 18.65
N ILE A 356 -32.12 42.35 19.15
CA ILE A 356 -31.91 43.68 19.73
C ILE A 356 -31.41 44.66 18.66
N ARG A 357 -30.46 44.22 17.83
CA ARG A 357 -29.82 45.04 16.78
C ARG A 357 -29.44 44.18 15.59
N GLN A 358 -29.71 44.68 14.40
CA GLN A 358 -29.16 44.11 13.17
C GLN A 358 -27.81 44.77 12.88
N LYS A 359 -26.73 43.99 12.82
CA LYS A 359 -25.41 44.52 12.44
C LYS A 359 -25.40 44.84 10.94
N PRO A 360 -24.96 46.03 10.50
CA PRO A 360 -24.88 46.37 9.08
C PRO A 360 -23.79 45.55 8.37
N PHE A 361 -23.89 45.45 7.04
CA PHE A 361 -23.00 44.61 6.23
C PHE A 361 -21.52 44.96 6.44
N GLU A 362 -21.18 46.24 6.52
CA GLU A 362 -19.81 46.70 6.69
C GLU A 362 -19.16 46.12 7.95
N GLU A 363 -19.94 45.98 9.03
CA GLU A 363 -19.49 45.47 10.34
C GLU A 363 -19.25 43.94 10.33
N VAL A 364 -19.92 43.21 9.43
CA VAL A 364 -19.88 41.74 9.36
C VAL A 364 -19.38 41.18 8.02
N SER A 365 -18.92 42.03 7.11
CA SER A 365 -18.52 41.66 5.75
C SER A 365 -17.45 40.56 5.71
N GLN A 366 -16.44 40.64 6.57
CA GLN A 366 -15.40 39.61 6.70
C GLN A 366 -15.97 38.28 7.22
N GLN A 367 -16.85 38.33 8.23
CA GLN A 367 -17.50 37.14 8.77
C GLN A 367 -18.41 36.50 7.73
N ALA A 368 -19.21 37.30 7.02
CA ALA A 368 -20.07 36.83 5.93
C ALA A 368 -19.27 36.20 4.79
N ALA A 369 -18.08 36.74 4.47
CA ALA A 369 -17.20 36.15 3.47
C ALA A 369 -16.65 34.79 3.90
N GLN A 370 -16.24 34.65 5.17
CA GLN A 370 -15.77 33.37 5.73
C GLN A 370 -16.88 32.32 5.78
N ASP A 371 -18.07 32.72 6.25
CA ASP A 371 -19.23 31.84 6.32
C ASP A 371 -19.66 31.36 4.93
N LEU A 372 -19.70 32.27 3.94
CA LEU A 372 -19.97 31.92 2.54
C LEU A 372 -18.90 30.98 1.97
N ALA A 373 -17.62 31.23 2.27
CA ALA A 373 -16.52 30.37 1.81
C ALA A 373 -16.65 28.95 2.35
N MET A 374 -16.93 28.82 3.65
CA MET A 374 -17.13 27.53 4.30
C MET A 374 -18.33 26.80 3.71
N GLU A 375 -19.45 27.49 3.50
CA GLU A 375 -20.66 26.89 2.92
C GLU A 375 -20.43 26.44 1.47
N ARG A 376 -19.82 27.28 0.63
CA ARG A 376 -19.47 26.90 -0.76
C ARG A 376 -18.52 25.72 -0.80
N GLN A 377 -17.50 25.70 0.05
CA GLN A 377 -16.56 24.58 0.15
C GLN A 377 -17.26 23.28 0.57
N GLN A 378 -18.17 23.35 1.55
CA GLN A 378 -18.95 22.19 1.99
C GLN A 378 -19.87 21.67 0.88
N GLN A 379 -20.54 22.57 0.15
CA GLN A 379 -21.39 22.19 -0.99
C GLN A 379 -20.59 21.57 -2.13
N ALA A 380 -19.44 22.14 -2.49
CA ALA A 380 -18.57 21.60 -3.52
C ALA A 380 -18.03 20.22 -3.13
N TYR A 381 -17.66 20.04 -1.86
CA TYR A 381 -17.21 18.76 -1.33
C TYR A 381 -18.31 17.68 -1.40
N GLN A 382 -19.54 18.01 -1.00
CA GLN A 382 -20.68 17.08 -1.10
C GLN A 382 -20.97 16.69 -2.54
N LYS A 383 -20.99 17.65 -3.48
CA LYS A 383 -21.15 17.37 -4.92
C LYS A 383 -20.07 16.44 -5.45
N LEU A 384 -18.82 16.62 -5.02
CA LEU A 384 -17.71 15.74 -5.39
C LEU A 384 -17.94 14.32 -4.85
N LEU A 385 -18.30 14.18 -3.57
CA LEU A 385 -18.59 12.88 -2.97
C LEU A 385 -19.76 12.17 -3.67
N ASP A 386 -20.86 12.87 -3.93
CA ASP A 386 -22.02 12.29 -4.62
C ASP A 386 -21.65 11.77 -6.01
N ARG A 387 -20.85 12.53 -6.75
CA ARG A 387 -20.33 12.13 -8.07
C ARG A 387 -19.50 10.85 -7.98
N LEU A 388 -18.59 10.77 -7.00
CA LEU A 388 -17.72 9.61 -6.80
C LEU A 388 -18.51 8.39 -6.32
N MET A 389 -19.44 8.56 -5.37
CA MET A 389 -20.30 7.48 -4.89
C MET A 389 -21.14 6.88 -6.01
N LYS A 390 -21.68 7.74 -6.88
CA LYS A 390 -22.46 7.29 -8.06
C LYS A 390 -21.59 6.58 -9.09
N ALA A 391 -20.38 7.07 -9.35
CA ALA A 391 -19.44 6.46 -10.30
C ALA A 391 -19.00 5.06 -9.86
N GLU A 392 -18.82 4.85 -8.56
CA GLU A 392 -18.33 3.60 -7.97
C GLU A 392 -19.44 2.66 -7.48
N ASP A 393 -20.73 2.94 -7.79
CA ASP A 393 -21.91 2.19 -7.32
C ASP A 393 -21.86 1.89 -5.80
N VAL A 394 -21.55 2.90 -4.99
CA VAL A 394 -21.39 2.73 -3.53
C VAL A 394 -22.74 2.40 -2.90
N ARG A 395 -22.81 1.26 -2.21
CA ARG A 395 -24.00 0.79 -1.48
C ARG A 395 -23.79 0.88 0.03
N ILE A 396 -24.63 1.67 0.71
CA ILE A 396 -24.60 1.81 2.17
C ILE A 396 -25.67 0.90 2.79
N PHE A 397 -25.24 -0.01 3.66
CA PHE A 397 -26.15 -0.90 4.40
C PHE A 397 -26.44 -0.33 5.79
N GLU A 398 -27.24 0.74 5.86
CA GLU A 398 -27.50 1.51 7.09
C GLU A 398 -27.98 0.64 8.26
N SER A 399 -28.82 -0.36 8.00
CA SER A 399 -29.35 -1.28 9.01
C SER A 399 -28.28 -2.13 9.72
N ARG A 400 -27.04 -2.14 9.24
CA ARG A 400 -25.90 -2.85 9.84
C ARG A 400 -24.95 -1.95 10.63
N VAL A 401 -25.14 -0.63 10.56
CA VAL A 401 -24.39 0.33 11.38
C VAL A 401 -25.04 0.35 12.76
N LYS A 402 -24.29 -0.04 13.80
CA LYS A 402 -24.79 -0.17 15.18
C LYS A 402 -24.68 1.13 15.95
#